data_AF-A0A1F9BGU2-F1
#
_entry.id   AF-A0A1F9BGU2-F1
#
_cell.length_a   1.000
_cell.length_b   1.000
_cell.length_c   1.000
_cell.angle_alpha   90.00
_cell.angle_beta   90.00
_cell.angle_gamma   90.00
#
_symmetry.space_group_name_H-M   'P 1'
#
loop_
_entity.id
_entity.type
_entity.pdbx_description
1 polymer ?
#
loop_
_entity_poly.entity_id
_entity_poly.type
_entity_poly.pdbx_seq_one_letter_code
_entity_poly.pdbx_strand_id
1 'polypeptide(L)'
;MLDAGQISKGIDPGVLNGLFALGGVILGSIGAILRDIILRKLPVQIERVRIHDKDRIEAYKELIVFIRDIQNSSFPLAEDKEADFKEIMKDRYEDKILRNMPYYHKDIIEELEKMESNYLCLTNRDLISEVDCSHFIEEELYQTANKISKEIKAAIKSWK
;
A
#
# COMPACT_ATOMS: atom_id res chain seq x y z
N MET A 1 89.42 -18.11 -16.23
CA MET A 1 88.07 -18.70 -16.08
C MET A 1 87.06 -17.58 -16.27
N LEU A 2 86.43 -17.59 -17.46
CA LEU A 2 85.15 -16.97 -17.83
C LEU A 2 84.04 -17.57 -16.92
N ASP A 3 82.88 -17.00 -16.62
CA ASP A 3 82.17 -15.76 -16.93
C ASP A 3 80.99 -15.77 -15.93
N ALA A 4 80.73 -14.67 -15.21
CA ALA A 4 79.61 -14.53 -14.28
C ALA A 4 78.63 -13.50 -14.85
N GLY A 5 78.10 -13.80 -16.04
CA GLY A 5 77.20 -12.95 -16.79
C GLY A 5 75.77 -13.47 -16.80
N GLN A 6 74.92 -12.82 -16.01
CA GLN A 6 73.47 -12.61 -16.25
C GLN A 6 72.59 -13.88 -16.19
N ILE A 7 71.40 -13.91 -15.61
CA ILE A 7 70.26 -13.01 -15.81
C ILE A 7 69.38 -13.09 -14.54
N SER A 8 69.47 -12.09 -13.66
CA SER A 8 68.33 -11.70 -12.83
C SER A 8 67.67 -10.54 -13.54
N LYS A 9 66.67 -10.84 -14.37
CA LYS A 9 65.76 -9.81 -14.90
C LYS A 9 64.89 -9.36 -13.73
N GLY A 10 65.40 -8.38 -12.97
CA GLY A 10 64.60 -7.61 -12.05
C GLY A 10 63.46 -6.98 -12.83
N ILE A 11 62.23 -7.30 -12.43
CA ILE A 11 61.05 -6.59 -12.91
C ILE A 11 61.21 -5.14 -12.44
N ASP A 12 61.24 -4.23 -13.41
CA ASP A 12 61.48 -2.81 -13.18
C ASP A 12 60.40 -2.26 -12.23
N PRO A 13 60.75 -1.67 -11.08
CA PRO A 13 59.79 -1.17 -10.09
C PRO A 13 58.83 -0.10 -10.65
N GLY A 14 59.18 0.54 -11.77
CA GLY A 14 58.29 1.44 -12.52
C GLY A 14 57.10 0.74 -13.19
N VAL A 15 57.27 -0.51 -13.63
CA VAL A 15 56.20 -1.31 -14.27
C VAL A 15 55.22 -1.84 -13.23
N LEU A 16 55.70 -2.20 -12.03
CA LEU A 16 54.85 -2.61 -10.92
C LEU A 16 53.96 -1.45 -10.43
N ASN A 17 54.55 -0.26 -10.24
CA ASN A 17 53.82 0.94 -9.80
C ASN A 17 52.78 1.42 -10.83
N GLY A 18 53.07 1.27 -12.14
CA GLY A 18 52.11 1.58 -13.21
C GLY A 18 50.89 0.65 -13.23
N LEU A 19 51.07 -0.64 -12.92
CA LEU A 19 49.99 -1.63 -12.89
C LEU A 19 49.02 -1.42 -11.71
N PHE A 20 49.54 -1.02 -10.54
CA PHE A 20 48.71 -0.67 -9.38
C PHE A 20 47.97 0.67 -9.56
N ALA A 21 48.57 1.65 -10.23
CA ALA A 21 47.90 2.90 -10.56
C ALA A 21 46.74 2.70 -11.56
N LEU A 22 46.92 1.86 -12.59
CA LEU A 22 45.85 1.50 -13.53
C LEU A 22 44.76 0.63 -12.88
N GLY A 23 45.14 -0.34 -12.04
CA GLY A 23 44.19 -1.16 -11.28
C GLY A 23 43.33 -0.34 -10.30
N GLY A 24 43.94 0.64 -9.61
CA GLY A 24 43.25 1.54 -8.69
C GLY A 24 42.27 2.51 -9.37
N VAL A 25 42.62 3.02 -10.56
CA VAL A 25 41.74 3.91 -11.34
C VAL A 25 40.54 3.15 -11.93
N ILE A 26 40.74 1.91 -12.40
CA ILE A 26 39.65 1.07 -12.93
C ILE A 26 38.69 0.64 -11.80
N LEU A 27 39.20 0.19 -10.65
CA LEU A 27 38.37 -0.16 -9.49
C LEU A 27 37.66 1.06 -8.87
N GLY A 28 38.33 2.20 -8.81
CA GLY A 28 37.74 3.47 -8.35
C GLY A 28 36.61 3.94 -9.26
N SER A 29 36.76 3.81 -10.58
CA SER A 29 35.74 4.20 -11.56
C SER A 29 34.52 3.28 -11.55
N ILE A 30 34.71 1.95 -11.44
CA ILE A 30 33.61 0.97 -11.33
C ILE A 30 32.86 1.16 -10.01
N GLY A 31 33.58 1.38 -8.91
CA GLY A 31 32.99 1.69 -7.60
C GLY A 31 32.17 3.00 -7.62
N ALA A 32 32.67 4.03 -8.28
CA ALA A 32 31.95 5.30 -8.45
C ALA A 32 30.68 5.12 -9.30
N ILE A 33 30.73 4.35 -10.39
CA ILE A 33 29.57 4.07 -11.25
C ILE A 33 28.51 3.26 -10.51
N LEU A 34 28.90 2.21 -9.77
CA LEU A 34 27.98 1.42 -8.96
C LEU A 34 27.35 2.27 -7.83
N ARG A 35 28.15 3.11 -7.17
CA ARG A 35 27.66 4.05 -6.16
C ARG A 35 26.67 5.04 -6.76
N ASP A 36 26.95 5.59 -7.95
CA ASP A 36 26.04 6.51 -8.65
C ASP A 36 24.72 5.83 -9.07
N ILE A 37 24.78 4.57 -9.53
CA ILE A 37 23.57 3.81 -9.90
C ILE A 37 22.72 3.50 -8.66
N ILE A 38 23.36 3.11 -7.55
CA ILE A 38 22.68 2.83 -6.28
C ILE A 38 22.10 4.13 -5.70
N LEU A 39 22.88 5.22 -5.68
CA LEU A 39 22.45 6.53 -5.17
C LEU A 39 21.38 7.21 -6.03
N ARG A 40 21.28 6.89 -7.33
CA ARG A 40 20.19 7.38 -8.18
C ARG A 40 18.91 6.57 -8.05
N LYS A 41 19.00 5.27 -7.76
CA LYS A 41 17.82 4.39 -7.63
C LYS A 41 17.18 4.43 -6.23
N LEU A 42 17.97 4.63 -5.18
CA LEU A 42 17.49 4.78 -3.81
C LEU A 42 16.47 5.91 -3.60
N PRO A 43 16.70 7.16 -4.06
CA PRO A 43 15.73 8.24 -3.87
C PRO A 43 14.42 7.97 -4.62
N VAL A 44 14.47 7.32 -5.79
CA VAL A 44 13.27 6.94 -6.55
C VAL A 44 12.46 5.86 -5.82
N GLN A 45 13.13 4.88 -5.22
CA GLN A 45 12.45 3.83 -4.45
C GLN A 45 11.88 4.38 -3.15
N ILE A 46 12.62 5.23 -2.43
CA ILE A 46 12.15 5.90 -1.21
C ILE A 46 10.93 6.77 -1.53
N GLU A 47 10.97 7.53 -2.62
CA GLU A 47 9.84 8.37 -3.03
C GLU A 47 8.63 7.52 -3.42
N ARG A 48 8.82 6.39 -4.10
CA ARG A 48 7.73 5.47 -4.44
C ARG A 48 7.07 4.86 -3.21
N VAL A 49 7.86 4.45 -2.21
CA VAL A 49 7.35 3.97 -0.91
C VAL A 49 6.58 5.08 -0.20
N ARG A 50 7.11 6.31 -0.22
CA ARG A 50 6.45 7.48 0.40
C ARG A 50 5.12 7.83 -0.27
N ILE A 51 5.05 7.77 -1.60
CA ILE A 51 3.81 7.97 -2.36
C ILE A 51 2.80 6.90 -2.00
N HIS A 52 3.21 5.63 -2.00
CA HIS A 52 2.33 4.52 -1.63
C HIS A 52 1.80 4.64 -0.19
N ASP A 53 2.64 5.07 0.76
CA ASP A 53 2.21 5.32 2.13
C ASP A 53 1.23 6.50 2.23
N LYS A 54 1.45 7.56 1.44
CA LYS A 54 0.54 8.70 1.37
C LYS A 54 -0.83 8.27 0.84
N ASP A 55 -0.87 7.52 -0.26
CA ASP A 55 -2.10 7.06 -0.88
C ASP A 55 -2.85 6.11 0.06
N ARG A 56 -2.14 5.20 0.72
CA ARG A 56 -2.70 4.33 1.76
C ARG A 56 -3.29 5.14 2.93
N ILE A 57 -2.58 6.15 3.43
CA ILE A 57 -3.10 7.00 4.52
C ILE A 57 -4.36 7.73 4.07
N GLU A 58 -4.39 8.26 2.85
CA GLU A 58 -5.55 8.99 2.34
C GLU A 58 -6.76 8.06 2.17
N ALA A 59 -6.57 6.88 1.59
CA ALA A 59 -7.58 5.84 1.50
C ALA A 59 -8.21 5.54 2.87
N TYR A 60 -7.40 5.35 3.92
CA TYR A 60 -7.93 5.09 5.26
C TYR A 60 -8.66 6.29 5.88
N LYS A 61 -8.28 7.54 5.56
CA LYS A 61 -9.06 8.71 6.01
C LYS A 61 -10.44 8.73 5.38
N GLU A 62 -10.52 8.49 4.07
CA GLU A 62 -11.80 8.43 3.36
C GLU A 62 -12.69 7.32 3.93
N LEU A 63 -12.11 6.14 4.17
CA LEU A 63 -12.81 5.03 4.81
C LEU A 63 -13.30 5.38 6.22
N ILE A 64 -12.50 6.07 7.04
CA ILE A 64 -12.92 6.49 8.39
C ILE A 64 -14.15 7.40 8.32
N VAL A 65 -14.14 8.37 7.39
CA VAL A 65 -15.28 9.29 7.22
C VAL A 65 -16.51 8.51 6.76
N PHE A 66 -16.37 7.66 5.75
CA PHE A 66 -17.44 6.81 5.23
C PHE A 66 -18.07 5.94 6.33
N ILE A 67 -17.26 5.22 7.10
CA ILE A 67 -17.75 4.36 8.18
C ILE A 67 -18.42 5.16 9.30
N ARG A 68 -17.91 6.34 9.63
CA ARG A 68 -18.58 7.21 10.61
C ARG A 68 -19.95 7.67 10.16
N ASP A 69 -20.09 8.02 8.88
CA ASP A 69 -21.37 8.44 8.33
C ASP A 69 -22.38 7.28 8.41
N ILE A 70 -21.96 6.06 8.03
CA ILE A 70 -22.77 4.85 8.20
C ILE A 70 -23.12 4.59 9.68
N GLN A 71 -22.17 4.72 10.61
CA GLN A 71 -22.43 4.51 12.05
C GLN A 71 -23.46 5.50 12.60
N ASN A 72 -23.41 6.75 12.14
CA ASN A 72 -24.32 7.80 12.58
C ASN A 72 -25.74 7.57 12.03
N SER A 73 -25.87 7.18 10.76
CA SER A 73 -27.18 6.93 10.13
C SER A 73 -27.80 5.59 10.53
N SER A 74 -26.98 4.60 10.90
CA SER A 74 -27.46 3.27 11.34
C SER A 74 -27.63 3.14 12.85
N PHE A 75 -27.48 4.23 13.61
CA PHE A 75 -27.67 4.19 15.05
C PHE A 75 -29.07 3.65 15.38
N PRO A 76 -29.26 2.82 16.43
CA PRO A 76 -30.54 2.13 16.66
C PRO A 76 -31.79 3.02 16.76
N LEU A 77 -31.63 4.32 17.00
CA LEU A 77 -32.70 5.32 17.12
C LEU A 77 -32.88 6.19 15.86
N ALA A 78 -32.17 5.92 14.77
CA ALA A 78 -32.33 6.64 13.51
C ALA A 78 -33.65 6.26 12.82
N GLU A 79 -34.34 7.25 12.26
CA GLU A 79 -35.69 7.09 11.68
C GLU A 79 -35.67 6.47 10.27
N ASP A 80 -34.70 6.82 9.42
CA ASP A 80 -34.65 6.43 7.99
C ASP A 80 -33.35 5.72 7.58
N LYS A 81 -32.95 4.70 8.36
CA LYS A 81 -31.67 3.96 8.19
C LYS A 81 -31.44 3.46 6.75
N GLU A 82 -32.46 2.89 6.11
CA GLU A 82 -32.34 2.34 4.76
C GLU A 82 -32.05 3.42 3.71
N ALA A 83 -32.77 4.55 3.79
CA ALA A 83 -32.61 5.66 2.85
C ALA A 83 -31.22 6.29 3.00
N ASP A 84 -30.81 6.57 4.24
CA ASP A 84 -29.49 7.13 4.54
C ASP A 84 -28.37 6.18 4.11
N PHE A 85 -28.52 4.87 4.37
CA PHE A 85 -27.56 3.87 3.93
C PHE A 85 -27.40 3.88 2.41
N LYS A 86 -28.51 3.90 1.67
CA LYS A 86 -28.50 3.96 0.20
C LYS A 86 -27.83 5.22 -0.32
N GLU A 87 -28.13 6.37 0.29
CA GLU A 87 -27.52 7.64 -0.08
C GLU A 87 -26.00 7.62 0.14
N ILE A 88 -25.55 7.21 1.32
CA ILE A 88 -24.11 7.16 1.65
C ILE A 88 -23.37 6.18 0.74
N MET A 89 -23.95 5.01 0.48
CA MET A 89 -23.36 4.02 -0.44
C MET A 89 -23.25 4.59 -1.86
N LYS A 90 -24.34 5.15 -2.40
CA LYS A 90 -24.37 5.73 -3.74
C LYS A 90 -23.35 6.85 -3.93
N ASP A 91 -23.25 7.76 -2.95
CA ASP A 91 -22.46 8.98 -3.08
C ASP A 91 -20.96 8.77 -2.91
N ARG A 92 -20.56 7.71 -2.18
CA ARG A 92 -19.17 7.56 -1.73
C ARG A 92 -18.56 6.21 -2.00
N TYR A 93 -19.34 5.14 -2.08
CA TYR A 93 -18.79 3.80 -2.15
C TYR A 93 -17.99 3.60 -3.44
N GLU A 94 -18.61 3.78 -4.61
CA GLU A 94 -17.95 3.53 -5.90
C GLU A 94 -16.77 4.49 -6.15
N ASP A 95 -16.94 5.77 -5.84
CA ASP A 95 -15.95 6.79 -6.19
C ASP A 95 -14.76 6.86 -5.24
N LYS A 96 -14.96 6.56 -3.96
CA LYS A 96 -13.92 6.73 -2.92
C LYS A 96 -13.50 5.40 -2.32
N ILE A 97 -14.45 4.56 -1.95
CA ILE A 97 -14.14 3.34 -1.19
C ILE A 97 -13.67 2.22 -2.10
N LEU A 98 -14.42 1.91 -3.17
CA LEU A 98 -14.13 0.82 -4.08
C LEU A 98 -12.77 0.98 -4.77
N ARG A 99 -12.44 2.19 -5.22
CA ARG A 99 -11.14 2.48 -5.87
C ARG A 99 -9.94 2.28 -4.96
N ASN A 100 -10.17 2.38 -3.65
CA ASN A 100 -9.15 2.29 -2.62
C ASN A 100 -9.06 0.89 -1.97
N MET A 101 -9.87 -0.08 -2.41
CA MET A 101 -9.82 -1.47 -1.93
C MET A 101 -8.40 -2.07 -1.88
N PRO A 102 -7.50 -1.85 -2.87
CA PRO A 102 -6.15 -2.42 -2.81
C PRO A 102 -5.32 -2.00 -1.60
N TYR A 103 -5.69 -0.91 -0.92
CA TYR A 103 -4.99 -0.43 0.27
C TYR A 103 -5.54 -1.01 1.59
N TYR A 104 -6.76 -1.55 1.58
CA TYR A 104 -7.43 -1.99 2.79
C TYR A 104 -7.01 -3.38 3.23
N HIS A 105 -7.09 -3.63 4.54
CA HIS A 105 -6.87 -4.96 5.09
C HIS A 105 -7.96 -5.91 4.62
N LYS A 106 -7.65 -7.20 4.46
CA LYS A 106 -8.60 -8.22 3.98
C LYS A 106 -9.90 -8.22 4.79
N ASP A 107 -9.82 -8.18 6.12
CA ASP A 107 -11.01 -8.20 6.99
C ASP A 107 -11.89 -6.95 6.83
N ILE A 108 -11.31 -5.81 6.43
CA ILE A 108 -12.07 -4.60 6.09
C ILE A 108 -12.79 -4.81 4.76
N ILE A 109 -12.11 -5.37 3.76
CA ILE A 109 -12.66 -5.65 2.43
C ILE A 109 -13.87 -6.58 2.53
N GLU A 110 -13.75 -7.69 3.28
CA GLU A 110 -14.85 -8.66 3.45
C GLU A 110 -16.13 -8.01 4.02
N GLU A 111 -15.99 -7.11 4.99
CA GLU A 111 -17.14 -6.39 5.56
C GLU A 111 -17.70 -5.32 4.61
N LEU A 112 -16.85 -4.68 3.80
CA LEU A 112 -17.29 -3.73 2.78
C LEU A 112 -18.00 -4.42 1.61
N GLU A 113 -17.56 -5.62 1.21
CA GLU A 113 -18.25 -6.45 0.21
C GLU A 113 -19.63 -6.91 0.74
N LYS A 114 -19.72 -7.22 2.04
CA LYS A 114 -21.01 -7.50 2.69
C LYS A 114 -21.95 -6.29 2.62
N MET A 115 -21.45 -5.07 2.89
CA MET A 115 -22.23 -3.84 2.75
C MET A 115 -22.69 -3.62 1.30
N GLU A 116 -21.80 -3.80 0.33
CA GLU A 116 -22.12 -3.67 -1.10
C GLU A 116 -23.19 -4.65 -1.54
N SER A 117 -23.06 -5.93 -1.17
CA SER A 117 -24.05 -6.96 -1.50
C SER A 117 -25.45 -6.60 -0.99
N ASN A 118 -25.56 -6.11 0.25
CA ASN A 118 -26.83 -5.66 0.81
C ASN A 118 -27.35 -4.40 0.13
N TYR A 119 -26.48 -3.45 -0.22
CA TYR A 119 -26.85 -2.29 -1.00
C TYR A 119 -27.44 -2.69 -2.36
N LEU A 120 -26.77 -3.58 -3.10
CA LEU A 120 -27.23 -4.07 -4.40
C LEU A 120 -28.58 -4.78 -4.29
N CYS A 121 -28.77 -5.59 -3.25
CA CYS A 121 -30.05 -6.25 -2.96
C CYS A 121 -31.18 -5.23 -2.74
N LEU A 122 -30.92 -4.18 -1.96
CA LEU A 122 -31.91 -3.15 -1.64
C LEU A 122 -32.24 -2.21 -2.81
N THR A 123 -31.34 -2.07 -3.78
CA THR A 123 -31.54 -1.23 -4.98
C THR A 123 -32.04 -1.99 -6.20
N ASN A 124 -31.77 -3.30 -6.30
CA ASN A 124 -32.15 -4.14 -7.44
C ASN A 124 -32.98 -5.35 -6.99
N ARG A 125 -34.22 -5.11 -6.53
CA ARG A 125 -35.15 -6.16 -6.07
C ARG A 125 -35.46 -7.21 -7.14
N ASP A 126 -35.37 -6.86 -8.42
CA ASP A 126 -35.64 -7.77 -9.55
C ASP A 126 -34.56 -8.86 -9.71
N LEU A 127 -33.36 -8.65 -9.16
CA LEU A 127 -32.26 -9.62 -9.23
C LEU A 127 -32.29 -10.63 -8.07
N ILE A 128 -32.92 -10.29 -6.94
CA ILE A 128 -32.87 -11.07 -5.70
C ILE A 128 -34.20 -10.96 -4.94
N SER A 129 -35.29 -11.49 -5.51
CA SER A 129 -36.64 -11.35 -4.95
C SER A 129 -36.91 -12.17 -3.67
N GLU A 130 -36.01 -13.08 -3.32
CA GLU A 130 -36.18 -14.04 -2.20
C GLU A 130 -35.35 -13.72 -0.96
N VAL A 131 -34.49 -12.68 -0.99
CA VAL A 131 -33.58 -12.36 0.13
C VAL A 131 -34.11 -11.16 0.90
N ASP A 132 -34.40 -11.38 2.19
CA ASP A 132 -34.73 -10.31 3.12
C ASP A 132 -33.46 -9.54 3.52
N CYS A 133 -33.21 -8.46 2.79
CA CYS A 133 -32.10 -7.54 3.06
C CYS A 133 -32.47 -6.43 4.05
N SER A 134 -33.72 -6.40 4.56
CA SER A 134 -34.14 -5.43 5.58
C SER A 134 -33.57 -5.75 6.96
N HIS A 135 -33.39 -7.04 7.26
CA HIS A 135 -32.74 -7.51 8.49
C HIS A 135 -31.33 -6.92 8.67
N PHE A 136 -30.56 -6.85 7.57
CA PHE A 136 -29.23 -6.27 7.61
C PHE A 136 -29.25 -4.81 8.06
N ILE A 137 -30.20 -4.01 7.54
CA ILE A 137 -30.33 -2.59 7.89
C ILE A 137 -30.67 -2.40 9.38
N GLU A 138 -31.59 -3.22 9.89
CA GLU A 138 -32.08 -3.04 11.26
C GLU A 138 -31.13 -3.57 12.32
N GLU A 139 -30.51 -4.72 12.07
CA GLU A 139 -29.79 -5.47 13.13
C GLU A 139 -28.28 -5.49 12.95
N GLU A 140 -27.79 -5.48 11.71
CA GLU A 140 -26.40 -5.79 11.40
C GLU A 140 -25.57 -4.58 10.97
N LEU A 141 -26.16 -3.61 10.27
CA LEU A 141 -25.45 -2.51 9.63
C LEU A 141 -24.54 -1.73 10.60
N TYR A 142 -25.08 -1.36 11.76
CA TYR A 142 -24.32 -0.68 12.81
C TYR A 142 -23.19 -1.55 13.37
N GLN A 143 -23.40 -2.87 13.49
CA GLN A 143 -22.42 -3.81 14.00
C GLN A 143 -21.28 -4.01 12.99
N THR A 144 -21.60 -4.18 11.72
CA THR A 144 -20.64 -4.25 10.61
C THR A 144 -19.81 -2.96 10.55
N ALA A 145 -20.44 -1.78 10.61
CA ALA A 145 -19.73 -0.51 10.62
C ALA A 145 -18.78 -0.38 11.85
N ASN A 146 -19.22 -0.82 13.02
CA ASN A 146 -18.37 -0.88 14.22
C ASN A 146 -17.20 -1.86 14.09
N LYS A 147 -17.43 -3.02 13.45
CA LYS A 147 -16.38 -3.99 13.18
C LYS A 147 -15.31 -3.38 12.29
N ILE A 148 -15.70 -2.78 11.16
CA ILE A 148 -14.76 -2.07 10.27
C ILE A 148 -14.01 -0.97 11.03
N SER A 149 -14.69 -0.18 11.87
CA SER A 149 -14.05 0.85 12.70
C SER A 149 -12.97 0.29 13.63
N LYS A 150 -13.15 -0.92 14.17
CA LYS A 150 -12.14 -1.61 14.98
C LYS A 150 -10.97 -2.10 14.13
N GLU A 151 -11.25 -2.69 12.98
CA GLU A 151 -10.21 -3.17 12.06
C GLU A 151 -9.35 -2.04 11.51
N ILE A 152 -9.93 -0.89 11.18
CA ILE A 152 -9.19 0.32 10.80
C ILE A 152 -8.18 0.70 11.89
N LYS A 153 -8.61 0.69 13.17
CA LYS A 153 -7.73 1.03 14.30
C LYS A 153 -6.62 -0.01 14.48
N ALA A 154 -6.91 -1.29 14.24
CA ALA A 154 -5.92 -2.35 14.30
C ALA A 154 -4.88 -2.21 13.17
N ALA A 155 -5.33 -1.97 11.94
CA ALA A 155 -4.48 -1.74 10.78
C ALA A 155 -3.56 -0.51 10.96
N ILE A 156 -4.09 0.62 11.45
CA ILE A 156 -3.26 1.81 11.69
C ILE A 156 -2.22 1.56 12.80
N LYS A 157 -2.55 0.77 13.82
CA LYS A 157 -1.59 0.42 14.89
C LYS A 157 -0.44 -0.44 14.38
N SER A 158 -0.67 -1.31 13.39
CA SER A 158 0.39 -2.17 12.83
C SER A 158 1.36 -1.43 11.92
N TRP A 159 1.10 -0.16 11.59
CA TRP A 159 2.01 0.68 10.81
C TRP A 159 3.10 1.34 11.67
N LYS A 160 3.03 1.21 13.00
CA LYS A 160 4.06 1.66 13.93
C LYS A 160 5.13 0.61 14.12
#